data_AF-X1LSJ2-F1
#
_entry.id   AF-X1LSJ2-F1
#
_cell.length_a   1.000
_cell.length_b   1.000
_cell.length_c   1.000
_cell.angle_alpha   90.00
_cell.angle_beta   90.00
_cell.angle_gamma   90.00
#
_symmetry.space_group_name_H-M   'P 1'
#
loop_
_entity.id
_entity.type
_entity.pdbx_description
1 polymer ?
#
loop_
_entity_poly.entity_id
_entity_poly.type
_entity_poly.pdbx_seq_one_letter_code
_entity_poly.pdbx_strand_id
1 'polypeptide(L)'
;IFGSEASGKTTLGQHIIAEAQRAGGIAAYIDAEHALDPLYAANCGVQVDDLLISQPDTGEQALEITETLVRSGAVDVIVIDSVAALVPKAEIEGEMGDVHVGLQARLMSQALRKLTAAIGRSRTAVIFINQLREKVGIVFGNPEVTPGGRALKFYSSVRIDLRRGDTIKQGSEIIGAKVRARVVKNKVAPPFRRAEFDIMFNQGISKEGDLIDLGAAAGIVKKAGSFFTYGEAKLGQGRENAKDYLRQHPEGASQLEREIRASTAIPSIPLRQGVEAPPQEQ
;
A
#
# COMPACT_ATOMS: atom_id res chain seq x y z
N ILE A 1 2.43 4.49 -4.23
CA ILE A 1 1.13 4.85 -3.62
C ILE A 1 1.17 6.35 -3.32
N PHE A 2 0.11 7.11 -3.61
CA PHE A 2 0.07 8.53 -3.28
C PHE A 2 -1.32 8.98 -2.84
N GLY A 3 -1.42 10.13 -2.19
CA GLY A 3 -2.69 10.65 -1.68
C GLY A 3 -2.49 11.81 -0.71
N SER A 4 -3.59 12.33 -0.19
CA SER A 4 -3.58 13.39 0.84
C SER A 4 -2.92 12.91 2.14
N GLU A 5 -2.69 13.82 3.06
CA GLU A 5 -2.37 13.47 4.44
C GLU A 5 -3.48 12.59 5.05
N ALA A 6 -3.09 11.72 5.98
CA ALA A 6 -3.98 10.77 6.66
C ALA A 6 -4.86 9.90 5.75
N SER A 7 -4.48 9.68 4.49
CA SER A 7 -5.24 8.82 3.55
C SER A 7 -4.92 7.33 3.66
N GLY A 8 -4.06 6.92 4.61
CA GLY A 8 -3.69 5.52 4.82
C GLY A 8 -2.57 5.00 3.91
N LYS A 9 -1.71 5.88 3.38
CA LYS A 9 -0.60 5.51 2.49
C LYS A 9 0.39 4.55 3.15
N THR A 10 0.87 4.92 4.33
CA THR A 10 1.77 4.12 5.16
C THR A 10 1.10 2.83 5.61
N THR A 11 -0.14 2.89 6.08
CA THR A 11 -0.95 1.70 6.42
C THR A 11 -1.02 0.71 5.25
N LEU A 12 -1.34 1.17 4.03
CA LEU A 12 -1.35 0.29 2.86
C LEU A 12 0.03 -0.30 2.56
N GLY A 13 1.11 0.49 2.71
CA GLY A 13 2.48 -0.02 2.60
C GLY A 13 2.80 -1.11 3.63
N GLN A 14 2.41 -0.91 4.89
CA GLN A 14 2.60 -1.88 5.97
C GLN A 14 1.81 -3.17 5.74
N HIS A 15 0.56 -3.08 5.25
CA HIS A 15 -0.19 -4.29 4.87
C HIS A 15 0.47 -5.04 3.71
N ILE A 16 1.03 -4.34 2.72
CA ILE A 16 1.77 -5.00 1.64
C ILE A 16 3.00 -5.75 2.19
N ILE A 17 3.71 -5.16 3.15
CA ILE A 17 4.82 -5.81 3.87
C ILE A 17 4.33 -7.04 4.64
N ALA A 18 3.27 -6.89 5.43
CA ALA A 18 2.69 -7.97 6.23
C ALA A 18 2.25 -9.17 5.37
N GLU A 19 1.63 -8.91 4.21
CA GLU A 19 1.26 -9.97 3.26
C GLU A 19 2.50 -10.65 2.66
N ALA A 20 3.56 -9.91 2.34
CA ALA A 20 4.81 -10.48 1.83
C ALA A 20 5.49 -11.37 2.87
N GLN A 21 5.61 -10.91 4.12
CA GLN A 21 6.17 -11.69 5.22
C GLN A 21 5.34 -12.95 5.50
N ARG A 22 4.01 -12.84 5.48
CA ARG A 22 3.11 -14.01 5.65
C ARG A 22 3.29 -15.04 4.53
N ALA A 23 3.65 -14.61 3.33
CA ALA A 23 3.99 -15.50 2.22
C ALA A 23 5.42 -16.09 2.32
N GLY A 24 6.15 -15.81 3.41
CA GLY A 24 7.52 -16.26 3.63
C GLY A 24 8.58 -15.40 2.94
N GLY A 25 8.19 -14.23 2.40
CA GLY A 25 9.10 -13.30 1.73
C GLY A 25 9.80 -12.35 2.71
N ILE A 26 10.91 -11.77 2.26
CA ILE A 26 11.70 -10.79 3.01
C ILE A 26 11.27 -9.37 2.62
N ALA A 27 11.06 -8.53 3.62
CA ALA A 27 10.62 -7.15 3.44
C ALA A 27 11.65 -6.15 3.96
N ALA A 28 11.73 -4.99 3.30
CA ALA A 28 12.48 -3.85 3.76
C ALA A 28 11.64 -2.56 3.77
N TYR A 29 11.93 -1.68 4.71
CA TYR A 29 11.29 -0.38 4.86
C TYR A 29 12.35 0.72 4.97
N ILE A 30 12.35 1.62 3.99
CA ILE A 30 13.20 2.80 3.94
C ILE A 30 12.40 3.98 4.50
N ASP A 31 12.63 4.28 5.78
CA ASP A 31 11.95 5.32 6.55
C ASP A 31 12.69 6.65 6.39
N ALA A 32 12.46 7.32 5.26
CA ALA A 32 13.00 8.66 5.01
C ALA A 32 12.23 9.76 5.79
N GLU A 33 11.00 9.50 6.23
CA GLU A 33 10.23 10.43 7.07
C GLU A 33 10.59 10.34 8.57
N HIS A 34 11.38 9.34 8.99
CA HIS A 34 11.69 9.05 10.39
C HIS A 34 10.43 8.95 11.27
N ALA A 35 9.36 8.36 10.72
CA ALA A 35 8.02 8.39 11.28
C ALA A 35 7.38 7.01 11.42
N LEU A 36 8.14 5.93 11.19
CA LEU A 36 7.64 4.57 11.37
C LEU A 36 7.33 4.30 12.85
N ASP A 37 6.07 4.01 13.16
CA ASP A 37 5.63 3.48 14.45
C ASP A 37 5.66 1.93 14.43
N PRO A 38 6.58 1.28 15.17
CA PRO A 38 6.67 -0.18 15.22
C PRO A 38 5.42 -0.85 15.80
N LEU A 39 4.76 -0.22 16.78
CA LEU A 39 3.56 -0.78 17.40
C LEU A 39 2.40 -0.80 16.41
N TYR A 40 2.22 0.30 15.67
CA TYR A 40 1.20 0.36 14.62
C TYR A 40 1.51 -0.60 13.45
N ALA A 41 2.78 -0.75 13.06
CA ALA A 41 3.19 -1.72 12.05
C ALA A 41 2.85 -3.16 12.49
N ALA A 42 3.15 -3.51 13.74
CA ALA A 42 2.78 -4.82 14.31
C ALA A 42 1.26 -5.03 14.31
N ASN A 43 0.48 -4.01 14.64
CA ASN A 43 -0.98 -4.07 14.56
C ASN A 43 -1.51 -4.28 13.13
N CYS A 44 -0.79 -3.81 12.10
CA CYS A 44 -1.08 -4.09 10.69
C CYS A 44 -0.62 -5.51 10.26
N GLY A 45 -0.01 -6.28 11.17
CA GLY A 45 0.47 -7.64 10.93
C GLY A 45 1.91 -7.75 10.44
N VAL A 46 2.69 -6.67 10.50
CA VAL A 46 4.12 -6.69 10.17
C VAL A 46 4.90 -7.43 11.26
N GLN A 47 5.75 -8.37 10.85
CA GLN A 47 6.75 -8.99 11.73
C GLN A 47 7.91 -8.00 11.86
N VAL A 48 7.86 -7.14 12.87
CA VAL A 48 8.79 -6.02 13.03
C VAL A 48 10.23 -6.48 13.24
N ASP A 49 10.43 -7.56 14.00
CA ASP A 49 11.76 -8.11 14.30
C ASP A 49 12.49 -8.60 13.05
N ASP A 50 11.74 -9.06 12.04
CA ASP A 50 12.26 -9.57 10.77
C ASP A 50 12.24 -8.51 9.65
N LEU A 51 11.81 -7.28 9.95
CA LEU A 51 11.74 -6.19 8.97
C LEU A 51 13.10 -5.50 8.83
N LEU A 52 13.65 -5.46 7.62
CA LEU A 52 14.86 -4.69 7.34
C LEU A 52 14.51 -3.19 7.31
N ILE A 53 14.83 -2.46 8.38
CA ILE A 53 14.56 -1.03 8.47
C ILE A 53 15.83 -0.24 8.19
N SER A 54 15.72 0.80 7.37
CA SER A 54 16.78 1.79 7.14
C SER A 54 16.23 3.19 7.30
N GLN A 55 16.94 4.03 8.06
CA GLN A 55 16.68 5.46 8.22
C GLN A 55 17.83 6.24 7.58
N PRO A 56 17.71 6.58 6.28
CA PRO A 56 18.79 7.26 5.56
C PRO A 56 18.84 8.76 5.88
N ASP A 57 20.05 9.32 5.89
CA ASP A 57 20.30 10.74 6.08
C ASP A 57 20.00 11.56 4.82
N THR A 58 20.11 10.95 3.62
CA THR A 58 19.98 11.63 2.33
C THR A 58 19.15 10.84 1.32
N GLY A 59 18.57 11.54 0.35
CA GLY A 59 17.82 10.92 -0.75
C GLY A 59 18.69 10.01 -1.62
N GLU A 60 19.96 10.38 -1.87
CA GLU A 60 20.94 9.53 -2.56
C GLU A 60 21.13 8.21 -1.82
N GLN A 61 21.44 8.27 -0.52
CA GLN A 61 21.67 7.09 0.31
C GLN A 61 20.44 6.17 0.35
N ALA A 62 19.23 6.73 0.52
CA ALA A 62 17.98 5.96 0.49
C ALA A 62 17.83 5.15 -0.80
N LEU A 63 18.14 5.77 -1.95
CA LEU A 63 18.01 5.15 -3.26
C LEU A 63 19.13 4.15 -3.55
N GLU A 64 20.34 4.38 -3.04
CA GLU A 64 21.48 3.45 -3.12
C GLU A 64 21.26 2.20 -2.27
N ILE A 65 20.72 2.35 -1.05
CA ILE A 65 20.32 1.24 -0.20
C ILE A 65 19.24 0.42 -0.90
N THR A 66 18.22 1.08 -1.45
CA THR A 66 17.17 0.42 -2.24
C THR A 66 17.78 -0.36 -3.42
N GLU A 67 18.67 0.26 -4.20
CA GLU A 67 19.31 -0.40 -5.35
C GLU A 67 20.13 -1.64 -4.91
N THR A 68 20.86 -1.53 -3.81
CA THR A 68 21.67 -2.62 -3.25
C THR A 68 20.79 -3.80 -2.82
N LEU A 69 19.70 -3.52 -2.10
CA LEU A 69 18.74 -4.53 -1.67
C LEU A 69 18.07 -5.23 -2.86
N VAL A 70 17.65 -4.49 -3.89
CA VAL A 70 17.10 -5.07 -5.13
C VAL A 70 18.13 -5.96 -5.83
N ARG A 71 19.39 -5.53 -5.92
CA ARG A 71 20.46 -6.28 -6.59
C ARG A 71 20.88 -7.53 -5.83
N SER A 72 20.73 -7.56 -4.51
CA SER A 72 20.99 -8.75 -3.71
C SER A 72 20.08 -9.94 -4.10
N GLY A 73 18.89 -9.65 -4.63
CA GLY A 73 17.88 -10.65 -4.96
C GLY A 73 17.22 -11.31 -3.75
N ALA A 74 17.60 -10.93 -2.53
CA ALA A 74 17.12 -11.54 -1.29
C ALA A 74 15.83 -10.90 -0.75
N VAL A 75 15.45 -9.71 -1.23
CA VAL A 75 14.30 -8.96 -0.71
C VAL A 75 13.14 -9.02 -1.71
N ASP A 76 11.96 -9.43 -1.26
CA ASP A 76 10.77 -9.54 -2.09
C ASP A 76 10.01 -8.22 -2.20
N VAL A 77 10.02 -7.41 -1.14
CA VAL A 77 9.32 -6.13 -1.12
C VAL A 77 10.11 -5.03 -0.41
N ILE A 78 10.15 -3.85 -1.01
CA ILE A 78 10.76 -2.66 -0.42
C ILE A 78 9.74 -1.53 -0.44
N VAL A 79 9.44 -0.94 0.72
CA VAL A 79 8.63 0.28 0.82
C VAL A 79 9.55 1.46 1.13
N ILE A 80 9.39 2.56 0.40
CA ILE A 80 10.11 3.82 0.64
C ILE A 80 9.09 4.86 1.08
N ASP A 81 9.19 5.31 2.32
CA ASP A 81 8.30 6.28 2.95
C ASP A 81 9.10 7.51 3.41
N SER A 82 9.11 8.62 2.68
CA SER A 82 8.42 8.86 1.41
C SER A 82 9.29 9.63 0.42
N VAL A 83 8.85 9.66 -0.84
CA VAL A 83 9.53 10.42 -1.92
C VAL A 83 9.69 11.89 -1.57
N ALA A 84 8.76 12.47 -0.81
CA ALA A 84 8.85 13.88 -0.42
C ALA A 84 10.07 14.13 0.50
N ALA A 85 10.44 13.14 1.31
CA ALA A 85 11.55 13.19 2.25
C ALA A 85 12.90 12.71 1.65
N LEU A 86 12.93 12.34 0.36
CA LEU A 86 14.18 12.06 -0.35
C LEU A 86 14.88 13.37 -0.70
N VAL A 87 15.44 14.05 0.30
CA VAL A 87 16.12 15.33 0.16
C VAL A 87 17.55 15.09 -0.33
N PRO A 88 17.97 15.70 -1.44
CA PRO A 88 19.34 15.54 -1.94
C PRO A 88 20.37 16.05 -0.95
N LYS A 89 21.53 15.39 -0.88
CA LYS A 89 22.64 15.77 0.01
C LYS A 89 23.01 17.26 -0.05
N ALA A 90 23.11 17.82 -1.26
CA ALA A 90 23.46 19.23 -1.43
C ALA A 90 22.41 20.20 -0.88
N GLU A 91 21.14 19.78 -0.76
CA GLU A 91 20.08 20.58 -0.13
C GLU A 91 20.11 20.49 1.39
N ILE A 92 20.57 19.36 1.95
CA ILE A 92 20.76 19.18 3.39
C ILE A 92 21.98 19.97 3.88
N GLU A 93 23.06 20.00 3.09
CA GLU A 93 24.30 20.72 3.41
C GLU A 93 24.23 22.23 3.10
N GLY A 94 23.23 22.66 2.33
CA GLY A 94 23.00 24.07 1.97
C GLY A 94 22.35 24.88 3.10
N GLU A 95 22.26 26.20 2.91
CA GLU A 95 21.60 27.09 3.86
C GLU A 95 20.10 27.20 3.59
N MET A 96 19.31 27.46 4.65
CA MET A 96 17.88 27.73 4.48
C MET A 96 17.66 28.97 3.61
N GLY A 97 17.04 28.78 2.45
CA GLY A 97 16.80 29.84 1.47
C GLY A 97 17.64 29.70 0.21
N ASP A 98 18.60 28.78 0.18
CA ASP A 98 19.36 28.46 -1.01
C ASP A 98 18.45 27.92 -2.12
N VAL A 99 18.73 28.38 -3.35
CA VAL A 99 17.92 28.04 -4.51
C VAL A 99 18.45 26.75 -5.13
N HIS A 100 17.72 25.64 -4.93
CA HIS A 100 18.06 24.33 -5.50
C HIS A 100 16.98 23.86 -6.48
N VAL A 101 16.95 24.48 -7.67
CA VAL A 101 15.88 24.22 -8.64
C VAL A 101 15.96 22.79 -9.18
N GLY A 102 14.97 21.98 -8.83
CA GLY A 102 14.73 20.67 -9.46
C GLY A 102 15.74 19.58 -9.11
N LEU A 103 16.52 19.76 -8.04
CA LEU A 103 17.57 18.81 -7.64
C LEU A 103 16.98 17.43 -7.33
N GLN A 104 15.92 17.36 -6.52
CA GLN A 104 15.21 16.11 -6.22
C GLN A 104 14.65 15.44 -7.48
N ALA A 105 14.12 16.21 -8.44
CA ALA A 105 13.59 15.65 -9.69
C ALA A 105 14.69 15.02 -10.57
N ARG A 106 15.90 15.61 -10.57
CA ARG A 106 17.07 15.06 -11.27
C ARG A 106 17.57 13.79 -10.59
N LEU A 107 17.69 13.81 -9.25
CA LEU A 107 18.05 12.65 -8.43
C LEU A 107 17.12 11.47 -8.75
N MET A 108 15.80 11.67 -8.63
CA MET A 108 14.79 10.64 -8.91
C MET A 108 14.89 10.12 -10.35
N SER A 109 15.14 10.99 -11.33
CA SER A 109 15.25 10.58 -12.73
C SER A 109 16.48 9.70 -13.00
N GLN A 110 17.60 9.99 -12.34
CA GLN A 110 18.83 9.21 -12.45
C GLN A 110 18.70 7.88 -11.71
N ALA A 111 18.24 7.91 -10.46
CA ALA A 111 18.07 6.73 -9.63
C ALA A 111 17.06 5.74 -10.25
N LEU A 112 15.88 6.20 -10.66
CA LEU A 112 14.86 5.32 -11.25
C LEU A 112 15.33 4.67 -12.56
N ARG A 113 16.20 5.32 -13.33
CA ARG A 113 16.79 4.73 -14.54
C ARG A 113 17.65 3.50 -14.21
N LYS A 114 18.47 3.58 -13.16
CA LYS A 114 19.29 2.46 -12.67
C LYS A 114 18.41 1.40 -12.00
N LEU A 115 17.54 1.84 -11.09
CA LEU A 115 16.69 0.98 -10.27
C LEU A 115 15.71 0.16 -11.11
N THR A 116 15.10 0.74 -12.16
CA THR A 116 14.16 -0.01 -13.02
C THR A 116 14.84 -1.20 -13.72
N ALA A 117 16.09 -1.02 -14.16
CA ALA A 117 16.85 -2.11 -14.78
C ALA A 117 17.21 -3.21 -13.76
N ALA A 118 17.51 -2.84 -12.52
CA ALA A 118 17.74 -3.80 -11.43
C ALA A 118 16.44 -4.55 -11.06
N ILE A 119 15.34 -3.82 -10.84
CA ILE A 119 14.02 -4.37 -10.52
C ILE A 119 13.59 -5.39 -11.57
N GLY A 120 13.73 -5.07 -12.87
CA GLY A 120 13.32 -5.95 -13.96
C GLY A 120 14.07 -7.27 -14.07
N ARG A 121 15.23 -7.41 -13.41
CA ARG A 121 15.99 -8.67 -13.30
C ARG A 121 15.83 -9.36 -11.94
N SER A 122 15.18 -8.69 -10.99
CA SER A 122 14.88 -9.20 -9.66
C SER A 122 13.43 -9.70 -9.58
N ARG A 123 13.08 -10.33 -8.45
CA ARG A 123 11.68 -10.60 -8.07
C ARG A 123 11.14 -9.56 -7.07
N THR A 124 11.89 -8.48 -6.83
CA THR A 124 11.56 -7.47 -5.83
C THR A 124 10.52 -6.46 -6.32
N ALA A 125 9.47 -6.26 -5.53
CA ALA A 125 8.53 -5.16 -5.70
C ALA A 125 8.99 -3.92 -4.91
N VAL A 126 9.14 -2.77 -5.58
CA VAL A 126 9.50 -1.51 -4.92
C VAL A 126 8.30 -0.56 -4.91
N ILE A 127 7.88 -0.15 -3.72
CA ILE A 127 6.74 0.72 -3.46
C ILE A 127 7.23 2.06 -2.95
N PHE A 128 7.04 3.10 -3.76
CA PHE A 128 7.23 4.48 -3.33
C PHE A 128 5.94 5.04 -2.74
N ILE A 129 5.98 5.51 -1.49
CA ILE A 129 4.94 6.36 -0.91
C ILE A 129 5.23 7.81 -1.28
N ASN A 130 4.18 8.55 -1.62
CA ASN A 130 4.31 9.95 -2.00
C ASN A 130 3.11 10.77 -1.53
N GLN A 131 3.34 12.05 -1.32
CA GLN A 131 2.32 12.99 -0.87
C GLN A 131 1.76 13.78 -2.05
N LEU A 132 0.57 14.35 -1.87
CA LEU A 132 0.05 15.37 -2.78
C LEU A 132 0.58 16.75 -2.37
N ARG A 133 0.83 17.57 -3.38
CA ARG A 133 1.11 19.01 -3.29
C ARG A 133 0.25 19.72 -4.31
N GLU A 134 0.06 21.01 -4.14
CA GLU A 134 -0.65 21.85 -5.11
C GLU A 134 0.34 22.68 -5.91
N LYS A 135 0.16 22.75 -7.23
CA LYS A 135 0.93 23.65 -8.07
C LYS A 135 0.32 25.05 -8.04
N VAL A 136 1.04 25.99 -7.46
CA VAL A 136 0.66 27.41 -7.42
C VAL A 136 0.46 27.95 -8.84
N GLY A 137 -0.60 28.71 -9.05
CA GLY A 137 -0.90 29.40 -10.32
C GLY A 137 -1.75 28.61 -11.32
N ILE A 138 -2.22 27.40 -10.99
CA ILE A 138 -3.23 26.70 -11.80
C ILE A 138 -4.63 27.17 -11.38
N VAL A 139 -5.29 27.93 -12.27
CA VAL A 139 -6.67 28.43 -12.07
C VAL A 139 -7.71 27.52 -12.74
N PHE A 140 -7.29 26.67 -13.68
CA PHE A 140 -8.16 25.74 -14.40
C PHE A 140 -7.54 24.34 -14.50
N GLY A 141 -8.31 23.30 -14.18
CA GLY A 141 -7.87 21.90 -14.16
C GLY A 141 -7.50 21.40 -12.76
N ASN A 142 -6.90 20.20 -12.67
CA ASN A 142 -6.46 19.63 -11.39
C ASN A 142 -5.08 20.21 -10.99
N PRO A 143 -4.96 20.97 -9.88
CA PRO A 143 -3.69 21.54 -9.42
C PRO A 143 -2.77 20.51 -8.74
N GLU A 144 -3.25 19.30 -8.46
CA GLU A 144 -2.52 18.31 -7.69
C GLU A 144 -1.31 17.73 -8.43
N VAL A 145 -0.18 17.78 -7.75
CA VAL A 145 1.11 17.24 -8.18
C VAL A 145 1.72 16.36 -7.09
N THR A 146 2.77 15.63 -7.45
CA THR A 146 3.52 14.77 -6.51
C THR A 146 4.99 15.19 -6.53
N PRO A 147 5.67 15.28 -5.38
CA PRO A 147 7.12 15.47 -5.27
C PRO A 147 7.95 14.46 -6.06
N GLY A 148 9.24 14.76 -6.27
CA GLY A 148 10.17 13.90 -7.02
C GLY A 148 10.09 14.01 -8.55
N GLY A 149 9.43 15.05 -9.07
CA GLY A 149 9.31 15.30 -10.51
C GLY A 149 8.39 14.31 -11.24
N ARG A 150 8.63 14.11 -12.55
CA ARG A 150 7.77 13.28 -13.41
C ARG A 150 8.25 11.84 -13.57
N ALA A 151 9.52 11.56 -13.26
CA ALA A 151 10.14 10.25 -13.54
C ALA A 151 9.34 9.09 -12.92
N LEU A 152 9.02 9.19 -11.63
CA LEU A 152 8.26 8.15 -10.93
C LEU A 152 6.92 7.85 -11.63
N LYS A 153 6.21 8.87 -12.11
CA LYS A 153 4.93 8.68 -12.82
C LYS A 153 5.10 7.81 -14.07
N PHE A 154 6.23 7.89 -14.77
CA PHE A 154 6.50 7.12 -15.99
C PHE A 154 7.05 5.72 -15.70
N TYR A 155 7.96 5.60 -14.73
CA TYR A 155 8.59 4.33 -14.36
C TYR A 155 7.64 3.39 -13.60
N SER A 156 6.74 3.91 -12.74
CA SER A 156 5.82 3.05 -11.99
C SER A 156 4.95 2.18 -12.91
N SER A 157 4.89 0.87 -12.64
CA SER A 157 3.98 -0.05 -13.32
C SER A 157 2.53 0.13 -12.87
N VAL A 158 2.33 0.40 -11.58
CA VAL A 158 1.02 0.66 -10.98
C VAL A 158 1.08 1.96 -10.19
N ARG A 159 0.02 2.77 -10.25
CA ARG A 159 -0.15 3.96 -9.40
C ARG A 159 -1.52 3.93 -8.76
N ILE A 160 -1.54 4.09 -7.44
CA ILE A 160 -2.74 4.08 -6.61
C ILE A 160 -2.86 5.46 -5.96
N ASP A 161 -4.00 6.11 -6.18
CA ASP A 161 -4.44 7.34 -5.53
C ASP A 161 -5.35 6.97 -4.35
N LEU A 162 -4.93 7.28 -3.13
CA LEU A 162 -5.67 7.04 -1.89
C LEU A 162 -6.34 8.32 -1.41
N ARG A 163 -7.65 8.23 -1.15
CA ARG A 163 -8.46 9.30 -0.58
C ARG A 163 -9.18 8.82 0.66
N ARG A 164 -9.03 9.57 1.75
CA ARG A 164 -9.87 9.40 2.93
C ARG A 164 -11.31 9.76 2.56
N GLY A 165 -12.23 8.89 2.95
CA GLY A 165 -13.67 9.08 2.86
C GLY A 165 -14.27 9.33 4.23
N ASP A 166 -15.45 8.75 4.46
CA ASP A 166 -16.21 8.96 5.68
C ASP A 166 -15.51 8.40 6.92
N THR A 167 -15.77 9.06 8.04
CA THR A 167 -15.24 8.63 9.34
C THR A 167 -16.11 7.52 9.91
N ILE A 168 -15.48 6.49 10.48
CA ILE A 168 -16.15 5.37 11.12
C ILE A 168 -16.22 5.65 12.62
N LYS A 169 -17.42 5.57 13.19
CA LYS A 169 -17.70 5.87 14.60
C LYS A 169 -18.32 4.69 15.32
N GLN A 170 -17.99 4.53 16.59
CA GLN A 170 -18.69 3.64 17.52
C GLN A 170 -19.15 4.48 18.71
N GLY A 171 -20.47 4.69 18.81
CA GLY A 171 -21.02 5.71 19.71
C GLY A 171 -20.52 7.11 19.34
N SER A 172 -19.85 7.78 20.29
CA SER A 172 -19.24 9.10 20.10
C SER A 172 -17.79 9.06 19.61
N GLU A 173 -17.12 7.92 19.70
CA GLU A 173 -15.69 7.78 19.38
C GLU A 173 -15.46 7.56 17.89
N ILE A 174 -14.41 8.18 17.35
CA ILE A 174 -13.94 7.92 15.98
C ILE A 174 -12.91 6.80 16.02
N ILE A 175 -13.26 5.67 15.42
CA ILE A 175 -12.44 4.44 15.49
C ILE A 175 -11.73 4.10 14.17
N GLY A 176 -12.04 4.83 13.09
CA GLY A 176 -11.42 4.60 11.80
C GLY A 176 -11.93 5.53 10.70
N ALA A 177 -11.56 5.21 9.47
CA ALA A 177 -12.03 5.91 8.29
C ALA A 177 -12.17 4.96 7.10
N LYS A 178 -13.19 5.19 6.27
CA LYS A 178 -13.28 4.61 4.94
C LYS A 178 -12.19 5.22 4.06
N VAL A 179 -11.55 4.40 3.24
CA VAL A 179 -10.54 4.83 2.29
C VAL A 179 -10.90 4.31 0.91
N ARG A 180 -10.76 5.19 -0.08
CA ARG A 180 -10.96 4.86 -1.50
C ARG A 180 -9.62 4.83 -2.19
N ALA A 181 -9.29 3.68 -2.79
CA ALA A 181 -8.11 3.46 -3.59
C ALA A 181 -8.48 3.42 -5.07
N ARG A 182 -7.97 4.37 -5.86
CA ARG A 182 -8.16 4.39 -7.30
C ARG A 182 -6.85 4.04 -8.02
N VAL A 183 -6.90 3.04 -8.90
CA VAL A 183 -5.77 2.68 -9.75
C VAL A 183 -5.70 3.65 -10.93
N VAL A 184 -4.90 4.71 -10.82
CA VAL A 184 -4.77 5.75 -11.87
C VAL A 184 -3.78 5.39 -12.98
N LYS A 185 -2.97 4.35 -12.77
CA LYS A 185 -2.11 3.76 -13.80
C LYS A 185 -1.96 2.27 -13.52
N ASN A 186 -2.03 1.46 -14.57
CA ASN A 186 -1.80 0.02 -14.48
C ASN A 186 -1.18 -0.47 -15.80
N LYS A 187 -0.01 -1.13 -15.73
CA LYS A 187 0.67 -1.75 -16.88
C LYS A 187 0.46 -3.27 -16.95
N VAL A 188 -0.16 -3.88 -15.94
CA VAL A 188 -0.30 -5.35 -15.84
C VAL A 188 -1.75 -5.84 -15.93
N ALA A 189 -2.72 -4.93 -15.82
CA ALA A 189 -4.15 -5.20 -15.97
C ALA A 189 -4.90 -3.89 -16.35
N PRO A 190 -6.20 -3.94 -16.67
CA PRO A 190 -6.99 -2.74 -16.97
C PRO A 190 -6.91 -1.67 -15.84
N PRO A 191 -6.62 -0.40 -16.16
CA PRO A 191 -6.55 0.68 -15.18
C PRO A 191 -7.94 1.20 -14.77
N PHE A 192 -7.95 2.19 -13.87
CA PHE A 192 -9.11 2.99 -13.44
C PHE A 192 -10.18 2.29 -12.59
N ARG A 193 -9.92 1.05 -12.20
CA ARG A 193 -10.69 0.38 -11.13
C ARG A 193 -10.49 1.07 -9.78
N ARG A 194 -11.45 0.86 -8.89
CA ARG A 194 -11.49 1.40 -7.54
C ARG A 194 -11.71 0.27 -6.55
N ALA A 195 -11.18 0.44 -5.36
CA ALA A 195 -11.49 -0.35 -4.18
C ALA A 195 -11.84 0.61 -3.04
N GLU A 196 -12.78 0.21 -2.20
CA GLU A 196 -13.10 0.91 -0.96
C GLU A 196 -12.94 -0.09 0.18
N PHE A 197 -12.28 0.34 1.25
CA PHE A 197 -12.02 -0.49 2.43
C PHE A 197 -11.92 0.40 3.66
N ASP A 198 -12.07 -0.21 4.84
CA ASP A 198 -11.98 0.49 6.10
C ASP A 198 -10.56 0.41 6.66
N ILE A 199 -10.04 1.54 7.14
CA ILE A 199 -8.85 1.58 7.99
C ILE A 199 -9.30 1.87 9.42
N MET A 200 -9.07 0.90 10.31
CA MET A 200 -9.29 1.01 11.75
C MET A 200 -8.00 1.51 12.39
N PHE A 201 -8.07 2.54 13.25
CA PHE A 201 -6.88 3.21 13.78
C PHE A 201 -6.00 2.33 14.67
N ASN A 202 -6.54 1.24 15.21
CA ASN A 202 -5.82 0.28 16.05
C ASN A 202 -5.48 -1.04 15.36
N GLN A 203 -5.95 -1.29 14.13
CA GLN A 203 -5.84 -2.60 13.46
C GLN A 203 -5.44 -2.53 11.98
N GLY A 204 -5.37 -1.33 11.39
CA GLY A 204 -5.09 -1.18 9.96
C GLY A 204 -6.30 -1.49 9.08
N ILE A 205 -6.08 -2.04 7.89
CA ILE A 205 -7.12 -2.39 6.91
C ILE A 205 -7.95 -3.56 7.44
N SER A 206 -9.26 -3.34 7.58
CA SER A 206 -10.20 -4.33 8.12
C SER A 206 -10.64 -5.34 7.06
N LYS A 207 -9.89 -6.44 6.95
CA LYS A 207 -10.18 -7.56 6.04
C LYS A 207 -11.58 -8.16 6.26
N GLU A 208 -12.01 -8.31 7.51
CA GLU A 208 -13.32 -8.90 7.84
C GLU A 208 -14.47 -8.03 7.32
N GLY A 209 -14.30 -6.70 7.38
CA GLY A 209 -15.24 -5.74 6.81
C GLY A 209 -15.39 -5.93 5.31
N ASP A 210 -14.26 -6.06 4.61
CA ASP A 210 -14.25 -6.30 3.16
C ASP A 210 -14.89 -7.64 2.80
N LEU A 211 -14.64 -8.71 3.58
CA LEU A 211 -15.27 -10.01 3.36
C LEU A 211 -16.80 -9.96 3.46
N ILE A 212 -17.34 -9.20 4.41
CA ILE A 212 -18.79 -9.02 4.56
C ILE A 212 -19.35 -8.22 3.39
N ASP A 213 -18.73 -7.09 3.06
CA ASP A 213 -19.25 -6.19 2.03
C ASP A 213 -19.16 -6.83 0.63
N LEU A 214 -18.03 -7.47 0.30
CA LEU A 214 -17.85 -8.22 -0.95
C LEU A 214 -18.70 -9.48 -0.99
N GLY A 215 -18.79 -10.21 0.13
CA GLY A 215 -19.64 -11.39 0.24
C GLY A 215 -21.12 -11.08 0.02
N ALA A 216 -21.59 -9.95 0.55
CA ALA A 216 -22.95 -9.47 0.33
C ALA A 216 -23.18 -9.04 -1.12
N ALA A 217 -22.21 -8.32 -1.72
CA ALA A 217 -22.27 -7.92 -3.13
C ALA A 217 -22.27 -9.12 -4.09
N ALA A 218 -21.55 -10.19 -3.74
CA ALA A 218 -21.53 -11.45 -4.51
C ALA A 218 -22.74 -12.38 -4.23
N GLY A 219 -23.60 -12.04 -3.27
CA GLY A 219 -24.73 -12.87 -2.86
C GLY A 219 -24.35 -14.11 -2.03
N ILE A 220 -23.09 -14.23 -1.61
CA ILE A 220 -22.56 -15.33 -0.78
C ILE A 220 -22.98 -15.12 0.68
N VAL A 221 -22.89 -13.88 1.16
CA VAL A 221 -23.41 -13.46 2.47
C VAL A 221 -24.82 -12.91 2.28
N LYS A 222 -25.80 -13.49 2.96
CA LYS A 222 -27.19 -13.04 2.91
C LYS A 222 -27.43 -11.98 3.96
N LYS A 223 -28.10 -10.89 3.56
CA LYS A 223 -28.53 -9.82 4.45
C LYS A 223 -30.05 -9.83 4.60
N ALA A 224 -30.55 -10.09 5.80
CA ALA A 224 -31.96 -10.04 6.15
C ALA A 224 -32.20 -8.91 7.15
N GLY A 225 -32.63 -7.75 6.66
CA GLY A 225 -32.71 -6.53 7.47
C GLY A 225 -31.32 -6.10 7.96
N SER A 226 -31.11 -6.14 9.28
CA SER A 226 -29.81 -5.86 9.90
C SER A 226 -28.96 -7.11 10.15
N PHE A 227 -29.47 -8.32 9.92
CA PHE A 227 -28.75 -9.57 10.17
C PHE A 227 -27.95 -10.04 8.95
N PHE A 228 -26.74 -10.54 9.21
CA PHE A 228 -25.87 -11.16 8.21
C PHE A 228 -25.74 -12.67 8.47
N THR A 229 -25.86 -13.47 7.41
CA THR A 229 -25.68 -14.93 7.47
C THR A 229 -24.80 -15.43 6.32
N TYR A 230 -24.00 -16.46 6.58
CA TYR A 230 -23.15 -17.14 5.61
C TYR A 230 -23.39 -18.64 5.72
N GLY A 231 -23.90 -19.26 4.66
CA GLY A 231 -24.43 -20.63 4.74
C GLY A 231 -25.53 -20.74 5.81
N GLU A 232 -25.30 -21.59 6.80
CA GLU A 232 -26.17 -21.73 7.99
C GLU A 232 -25.70 -20.89 9.19
N ALA A 233 -24.48 -20.34 9.13
CA ALA A 233 -23.90 -19.55 10.21
C ALA A 233 -24.53 -18.16 10.28
N LYS A 234 -24.95 -17.76 11.48
CA LYS A 234 -25.40 -16.39 11.77
C LYS A 234 -24.18 -15.56 12.17
N LEU A 235 -23.73 -14.69 11.27
CA LEU A 235 -22.56 -13.84 11.52
C LEU A 235 -22.86 -12.77 12.58
N GLY A 236 -24.09 -12.27 12.64
CA GLY A 236 -24.51 -11.34 13.67
C GLY A 236 -25.52 -10.29 13.18
N GLN A 237 -25.99 -9.47 14.13
CA GLN A 237 -26.83 -8.31 13.86
C GLN A 237 -25.95 -7.07 13.68
N GLY A 238 -25.96 -6.48 12.50
CA GLY A 238 -25.13 -5.34 12.15
C GLY A 238 -23.73 -5.75 11.68
N ARG A 239 -23.08 -4.85 10.94
CA ARG A 239 -21.79 -5.10 10.29
C ARG A 239 -20.65 -5.31 11.28
N GLU A 240 -20.59 -4.55 12.36
CA GLU A 240 -19.51 -4.67 13.35
C GLU A 240 -19.54 -6.02 14.09
N ASN A 241 -20.73 -6.48 14.51
CA ASN A 241 -20.86 -7.81 15.13
C ASN A 241 -20.48 -8.94 14.16
N ALA A 242 -20.82 -8.80 12.88
CA ALA A 242 -20.40 -9.76 11.86
C ALA A 242 -18.87 -9.78 11.64
N LYS A 243 -18.20 -8.62 11.75
CA LYS A 243 -16.73 -8.53 11.70
C LYS A 243 -16.10 -9.26 12.87
N ASP A 244 -16.61 -9.02 14.07
CA ASP A 244 -16.12 -9.67 15.29
C ASP A 244 -16.30 -11.19 15.24
N TYR A 245 -17.42 -11.67 14.69
CA TYR A 245 -17.64 -13.09 14.46
C TYR A 245 -16.59 -13.69 13.52
N LEU A 246 -16.32 -13.06 12.36
CA LEU A 246 -15.31 -13.56 11.41
C LEU A 246 -13.90 -13.55 12.02
N ARG A 247 -13.58 -12.55 12.85
CA ARG A 247 -12.29 -12.48 13.55
C ARG A 247 -12.12 -13.64 14.54
N GLN A 248 -13.20 -14.07 15.20
CA GLN A 248 -13.20 -15.21 16.12
C GLN A 248 -13.20 -16.58 15.40
N HIS A 249 -13.56 -16.61 14.10
CA HIS A 249 -13.70 -17.83 13.30
C HIS A 249 -12.86 -17.75 12.01
N PRO A 250 -11.51 -17.80 12.10
CA PRO A 250 -10.62 -17.57 10.97
C PRO A 250 -10.75 -18.61 9.84
N GLU A 251 -11.12 -19.85 10.17
CA GLU A 251 -11.38 -20.89 9.16
C GLU A 251 -12.58 -20.53 8.28
N GLY A 252 -13.68 -20.07 8.89
CA GLY A 252 -14.87 -19.60 8.19
C GLY A 252 -14.59 -18.35 7.37
N ALA A 253 -13.81 -17.40 7.91
CA ALA A 253 -13.38 -16.22 7.16
C ALA A 253 -12.53 -16.59 5.93
N SER A 254 -11.63 -17.57 6.07
CA SER A 254 -10.79 -18.06 4.97
C SER A 254 -11.59 -18.79 3.90
N GLN A 255 -12.61 -19.56 4.31
CA GLN A 255 -13.54 -20.19 3.37
C GLN A 255 -14.33 -19.15 2.58
N LEU A 256 -14.92 -18.17 3.29
CA LEU A 256 -15.65 -17.07 2.68
C LEU A 256 -14.77 -16.30 1.69
N GLU A 257 -13.52 -16.01 2.04
CA GLU A 257 -12.57 -15.36 1.13
C GLU A 257 -12.34 -16.17 -0.16
N ARG A 258 -12.15 -17.49 -0.05
CA ARG A 258 -11.96 -18.36 -1.22
C ARG A 258 -13.17 -18.33 -2.15
N GLU A 259 -14.38 -18.41 -1.60
CA GLU A 259 -15.62 -18.35 -2.37
C GLU A 259 -15.80 -16.99 -3.05
N ILE A 260 -15.51 -15.88 -2.34
CA ILE A 260 -15.55 -14.53 -2.91
C ILE A 260 -14.56 -14.39 -4.08
N ARG A 261 -13.34 -14.90 -3.92
CA ARG A 261 -12.30 -14.84 -4.98
C ARG A 261 -12.62 -15.71 -6.18
N ALA A 262 -13.33 -16.82 -5.98
CA ALA A 262 -13.78 -17.71 -7.05
C ALA A 262 -15.04 -17.19 -7.78
N SER A 263 -15.76 -16.25 -7.17
CA SER A 263 -17.00 -15.69 -7.73
C SER A 263 -16.72 -14.86 -8.98
N THR A 264 -17.47 -15.14 -10.05
CA THR A 264 -17.46 -14.34 -11.28
C THR A 264 -18.25 -13.03 -11.14
N ALA A 265 -19.03 -12.88 -10.06
CA ALA A 265 -19.80 -11.66 -9.78
C ALA A 265 -18.89 -10.47 -9.42
N ILE A 266 -17.66 -10.74 -8.98
CA ILE A 266 -16.65 -9.73 -8.66
C ILE A 266 -15.54 -9.80 -9.70
N PRO A 267 -15.11 -8.68 -10.31
CA PRO A 267 -14.01 -8.68 -11.27
C PRO A 267 -12.67 -9.15 -10.67
N SER A 268 -12.39 -10.45 -10.69
CA SER A 268 -11.13 -11.03 -10.24
C SER A 268 -10.04 -10.91 -11.32
N ILE A 269 -8.81 -10.59 -10.92
CA ILE A 269 -7.63 -10.89 -11.75
C ILE A 269 -7.16 -12.27 -11.31
N PRO A 270 -6.99 -13.25 -12.22
CA PRO A 270 -6.40 -14.52 -11.85
C PRO A 270 -4.99 -14.27 -11.30
N LEU A 271 -4.77 -14.61 -10.03
CA LEU A 271 -3.44 -14.63 -9.44
C LEU A 271 -2.65 -15.68 -10.22
N ARG A 272 -1.57 -15.27 -10.91
CA ARG A 272 -0.65 -16.25 -11.50
C ARG A 272 -0.14 -17.11 -10.35
N GLN A 273 -0.39 -18.42 -10.41
CA GLN A 273 0.29 -19.37 -9.54
C GLN A 273 1.80 -19.19 -9.70
N GLY A 274 2.53 -19.28 -8.59
CA GLY A 274 3.92 -18.84 -8.44
C GLY A 274 4.78 -19.15 -9.66
N VAL A 275 5.50 -18.15 -10.16
CA VAL A 275 6.49 -18.35 -11.21
C VAL A 275 7.61 -19.19 -10.60
N GLU A 276 7.69 -20.47 -10.98
CA GLU A 276 8.84 -21.33 -10.67
C GLU A 276 10.13 -20.56 -10.94
N ALA A 277 11.11 -20.71 -10.05
CA ALA A 277 12.45 -20.17 -10.28
C ALA A 277 12.92 -20.60 -11.68
N PRO A 278 13.47 -19.70 -12.52
CA PRO A 278 14.14 -20.17 -13.73
C PRO A 278 15.17 -21.22 -13.30
N PRO A 279 15.30 -22.35 -14.02
CA PRO A 279 16.29 -23.35 -13.68
C PRO A 279 17.65 -22.65 -13.57
N GLN A 280 18.33 -22.87 -12.44
CA GLN A 280 19.72 -22.47 -12.30
C GLN A 280 20.49 -23.25 -13.35
N GLU A 281 20.95 -22.57 -14.40
CA GLU A 281 21.91 -23.15 -15.33
C GLU A 281 23.16 -23.56 -14.54
N GLN A 282 23.50 -24.85 -14.62
CA GLN A 282 24.75 -25.43 -14.12
C GLN A 282 25.94 -25.01 -14.98
#